data_AF-A0A191TPC6-F1
#
_entry.id   AF-A0A191TPC6-F1
#
_cell.length_a   1.000
_cell.length_b   1.000
_cell.length_c   1.000
_cell.angle_alpha   90.00
_cell.angle_beta   90.00
_cell.angle_gamma   90.00
#
_symmetry.space_group_name_H-M   'P 1'
#
loop_
_entity.id
_entity.type
_entity.pdbx_description
1 polymer ?
#
loop_
_entity_poly.entity_id
_entity_poly.type
_entity_poly.pdbx_seq_one_letter_code
_entity_poly.pdbx_strand_id
1 'polypeptide(L)'
;MLSFIENLYSTDKAGALSDTGFILDDFWLQDTAVIENIERRHGAWDVCLVFAHYLQPLKLIKRKITNFASFKKAEVTAHYMRRLAAKDQRGTMIINEKSIVVNLS
;
A
#
# COMPACT_ATOMS: atom_id res chain seq x y z
N MET A 1 40.90 2.93 0.07
CA MET A 1 40.19 3.19 1.35
C MET A 1 38.73 3.57 1.12
N LEU A 2 38.40 4.40 0.12
CA LEU A 2 37.02 4.70 -0.28
C LEU A 2 36.22 3.51 -0.85
N SER A 3 36.88 2.57 -1.54
CA SER A 3 36.24 1.36 -2.09
C SER A 3 35.69 0.37 -1.06
N PHE A 4 36.16 0.44 0.20
CA PHE A 4 35.66 -0.42 1.28
C PHE A 4 34.35 0.12 1.87
N ILE A 5 34.09 1.41 1.69
CA ILE A 5 32.85 2.07 2.12
C ILE A 5 31.72 1.77 1.13
N GLU A 6 32.01 1.71 -0.17
CA GLU A 6 31.01 1.34 -1.20
C GLU A 6 30.41 -0.07 -0.97
N ASN A 7 31.22 -1.03 -0.52
CA ASN A 7 30.74 -2.39 -0.18
C ASN A 7 29.88 -2.47 1.09
N LEU A 8 29.86 -1.43 1.93
CA LEU A 8 29.01 -1.38 3.14
C LEU A 8 27.59 -0.86 2.84
N TYR A 9 27.40 -0.24 1.68
CA TYR A 9 26.11 0.33 1.24
C TYR A 9 25.59 -0.27 -0.07
N SER A 10 26.38 -1.13 -0.73
CA SER A 10 25.93 -1.83 -1.94
C SER A 10 25.23 -3.13 -1.57
N THR A 11 23.92 -3.03 -1.52
CA THR A 11 22.95 -4.12 -1.38
C THR A 11 22.04 -4.15 -2.59
N ASP A 12 22.67 -4.01 -3.75
CA ASP A 12 22.09 -4.32 -5.05
C ASP A 12 21.92 -5.86 -5.21
N LYS A 13 21.32 -6.51 -4.20
CA LYS A 13 20.81 -7.85 -4.32
C LYS A 13 19.52 -7.76 -5.11
N ALA A 14 19.52 -8.39 -6.29
CA ALA A 14 18.30 -8.56 -7.05
C ALA A 14 17.24 -9.24 -6.17
N GLY A 15 16.03 -8.67 -6.14
CA GLY A 15 14.90 -9.26 -5.43
C GLY A 15 14.60 -10.67 -5.96
N ALA A 16 14.21 -11.56 -5.06
CA ALA A 16 13.78 -12.90 -5.40
C ALA A 16 12.31 -12.91 -5.82
N LEU A 17 11.89 -13.91 -6.59
CA LEU A 17 10.47 -14.09 -6.94
C LEU A 17 9.57 -14.26 -5.71
N SER A 18 10.11 -14.73 -4.58
CA SER A 18 9.40 -14.81 -3.30
C SER A 18 8.99 -13.43 -2.77
N ASP A 19 9.75 -12.38 -3.09
CA ASP A 19 9.53 -11.04 -2.55
C ASP A 19 8.26 -10.41 -3.12
N THR A 20 7.80 -10.87 -4.28
CA THR A 20 6.54 -10.45 -4.91
C THR A 20 5.36 -11.38 -4.64
N GLY A 21 5.58 -12.49 -3.91
CA GLY A 21 4.54 -13.48 -3.62
C GLY A 21 3.32 -12.90 -2.89
N PHE A 22 3.52 -11.83 -2.10
CA PHE A 22 2.44 -11.13 -1.41
C PHE A 22 1.43 -10.46 -2.36
N ILE A 23 1.77 -10.24 -3.63
CA ILE A 23 0.84 -9.63 -4.59
C ILE A 23 -0.34 -10.57 -4.87
N LEU A 24 -0.09 -11.88 -4.82
CA LEU A 24 -1.08 -12.93 -5.08
C LEU A 24 -1.75 -13.45 -3.81
N ASP A 25 -1.06 -13.38 -2.67
CA ASP A 25 -1.63 -13.77 -1.38
C ASP A 25 -2.45 -12.62 -0.77
N ASP A 26 -3.74 -12.85 -0.54
CA ASP A 26 -4.64 -11.85 0.03
C ASP A 26 -4.66 -11.88 1.57
N PHE A 27 -4.06 -12.91 2.20
CA PHE A 27 -4.16 -13.11 3.64
C PHE A 27 -3.57 -11.93 4.44
N TRP A 28 -2.46 -11.37 3.95
CA TRP A 28 -1.79 -10.25 4.63
C TRP A 28 -2.57 -8.93 4.58
N LEU A 29 -3.59 -8.79 3.72
CA LEU A 29 -4.38 -7.56 3.62
C LEU A 29 -5.13 -7.24 4.91
N GLN A 30 -5.38 -8.25 5.75
CA GLN A 30 -6.00 -8.09 7.07
C GLN A 30 -5.16 -7.21 8.00
N ASP A 31 -3.84 -7.27 7.89
CA ASP A 31 -2.88 -6.60 8.77
C ASP A 31 -2.29 -5.35 8.11
N THR A 32 -3.14 -4.55 7.45
CA THR A 32 -2.71 -3.37 6.70
C THR A 32 -3.48 -2.13 7.10
N ALA A 33 -2.85 -0.97 6.91
CA ALA A 33 -3.61 0.27 6.85
C ALA A 33 -4.18 0.44 5.45
N VAL A 34 -5.43 0.91 5.42
CA VAL A 34 -6.18 1.15 4.19
C VAL A 34 -6.28 2.64 3.94
N ILE A 35 -5.77 3.09 2.79
CA ILE A 35 -5.79 4.47 2.35
C ILE A 35 -6.65 4.53 1.08
N GLU A 36 -7.58 5.48 1.04
CA GLU A 36 -8.37 5.74 -0.17
C GLU A 36 -7.56 6.57 -1.18
N ASN A 37 -7.65 6.21 -2.45
CA ASN A 37 -7.02 6.96 -3.54
C ASN A 37 -8.03 7.09 -4.69
N ILE A 38 -8.30 8.32 -5.10
CA ILE A 38 -9.23 8.63 -6.19
C ILE A 38 -8.43 9.24 -7.34
N GLU A 39 -8.49 8.60 -8.51
CA GLU A 39 -7.76 9.05 -9.68
C GLU A 39 -8.70 9.30 -10.86
N ARG A 40 -8.47 10.37 -11.60
CA ARG A 40 -9.20 10.61 -12.84
C ARG A 40 -8.54 9.83 -13.98
N ARG A 41 -9.25 8.84 -14.56
CA ARG A 41 -8.79 8.06 -15.72
C ARG A 41 -9.91 7.90 -16.73
N HIS A 42 -9.59 8.07 -18.01
CA HIS A 42 -10.53 7.89 -19.13
C HIS A 42 -11.89 8.61 -18.96
N GLY A 43 -11.88 9.81 -18.39
CA GLY A 43 -13.11 10.59 -18.16
C GLY A 43 -13.96 10.14 -16.97
N ALA A 44 -13.54 9.12 -16.22
CA ALA A 44 -14.15 8.67 -14.98
C ALA A 44 -13.20 8.88 -13.78
N TRP A 45 -13.76 8.78 -12.59
CA TRP A 45 -13.06 8.79 -11.31
C TRP A 45 -12.98 7.37 -10.79
N ASP A 46 -11.78 6.80 -10.87
CA ASP A 46 -11.45 5.48 -10.35
C ASP A 46 -11.27 5.58 -8.83
N VAL A 47 -12.05 4.80 -8.10
CA VAL A 47 -11.91 4.61 -6.66
C VAL A 47 -10.99 3.41 -6.42
N CYS A 48 -9.83 3.69 -5.84
CA CYS A 48 -8.84 2.69 -5.48
C CYS A 48 -8.63 2.68 -3.96
N LEU A 49 -8.26 1.52 -3.43
CA LEU A 49 -7.75 1.39 -2.07
C LEU A 49 -6.28 0.98 -2.14
N VAL A 50 -5.46 1.62 -1.33
CA VAL A 50 -4.06 1.29 -1.11
C VAL A 50 -3.97 0.58 0.23
N PHE A 51 -3.51 -0.66 0.19
CA PHE A 51 -3.24 -1.48 1.37
C PHE A 51 -1.74 -1.43 1.61
N ALA A 52 -1.32 -0.99 2.78
CA ALA A 52 0.09 -0.88 3.14
C ALA A 52 0.34 -1.56 4.49
N HIS A 53 1.32 -2.45 4.53
CA HIS A 53 1.67 -3.19 5.74
C HIS A 53 2.42 -2.28 6.71
N TYR A 54 1.99 -2.26 7.98
CA TYR A 54 2.53 -1.35 9.00
C TYR A 54 3.97 -1.68 9.43
N LEU A 55 4.41 -2.94 9.31
CA LEU A 55 5.78 -3.37 9.64
C LEU A 55 6.71 -3.51 8.43
N GLN A 56 6.16 -3.62 7.21
CA GLN A 56 6.91 -3.95 6.01
C GLN A 56 6.63 -2.88 4.95
N PRO A 57 7.40 -1.78 4.93
CA PRO A 57 7.10 -0.61 4.10
C PRO A 57 6.97 -0.90 2.60
N LEU A 58 7.74 -1.87 2.10
CA LEU A 58 7.73 -2.26 0.68
C LEU A 58 6.58 -3.22 0.32
N LYS A 59 5.82 -3.68 1.33
CA LYS A 59 4.65 -4.54 1.15
C LYS A 59 3.39 -3.69 1.08
N LEU A 60 3.13 -3.18 -0.12
CA LEU A 60 1.94 -2.38 -0.42
C LEU A 60 1.32 -2.80 -1.75
N ILE A 61 0.00 -2.70 -1.86
CA ILE A 61 -0.72 -2.97 -3.09
C ILE A 61 -1.85 -1.96 -3.28
N LYS A 62 -2.02 -1.50 -4.50
CA LYS A 62 -3.15 -0.66 -4.91
C LYS A 62 -4.14 -1.51 -5.68
N ARG A 63 -5.40 -1.51 -5.23
CA ARG A 63 -6.50 -2.21 -5.91
C ARG A 63 -7.57 -1.21 -6.35
N LYS A 64 -7.95 -1.30 -7.62
CA LYS A 64 -9.12 -0.60 -8.14
C LYS A 64 -10.37 -1.32 -7.67
N ILE A 65 -11.30 -0.58 -7.07
CA ILE A 65 -12.57 -1.13 -6.56
C ILE A 65 -13.68 -0.86 -7.57
N THR A 66 -13.83 0.39 -7.99
CA THR A 66 -14.93 0.81 -8.88
C THR A 66 -14.59 2.14 -9.55
N ASN A 67 -15.47 2.64 -10.42
CA ASN A 67 -15.35 3.95 -11.03
C ASN A 67 -16.69 4.69 -11.08
N PHE A 68 -16.62 6.03 -11.12
CA PHE A 68 -17.80 6.89 -11.21
C PHE A 68 -17.57 8.06 -12.16
N ALA A 69 -18.62 8.52 -12.84
CA ALA A 69 -18.53 9.73 -13.66
C ALA A 69 -18.40 11.02 -12.82
N SER A 70 -18.96 11.02 -11.60
CA SER A 70 -18.95 12.17 -10.69
C SER A 70 -17.92 12.01 -9.58
N PHE A 71 -17.10 13.05 -9.36
CA PHE A 71 -16.11 13.11 -8.30
C PHE A 71 -16.73 12.94 -6.91
N LYS A 72 -17.82 13.67 -6.64
CA LYS A 72 -18.50 13.65 -5.33
C LYS A 72 -19.00 12.27 -4.96
N LYS A 73 -19.47 11.49 -5.95
CA LYS A 73 -19.90 10.10 -5.75
C LYS A 73 -18.70 9.19 -5.49
N ALA A 74 -17.59 9.39 -6.20
CA ALA A 74 -16.35 8.67 -5.98
C ALA A 74 -15.81 8.91 -4.56
N GLU A 75 -15.78 10.17 -4.11
CA GLU A 75 -15.31 10.57 -2.78
C GLU A 75 -16.10 9.91 -1.65
N VAL A 76 -17.42 10.04 -1.68
CA VAL A 76 -18.28 9.42 -0.65
C VAL A 76 -18.12 7.90 -0.64
N THR A 77 -18.07 7.28 -1.83
CA THR A 77 -17.89 5.82 -1.93
C THR A 77 -16.53 5.39 -1.41
N ALA A 78 -15.45 6.10 -1.77
CA ALA A 78 -14.10 5.82 -1.31
C ALA A 78 -14.02 5.87 0.23
N HIS A 79 -14.60 6.91 0.83
CA HIS A 79 -14.67 7.07 2.28
C HIS A 79 -15.39 5.91 2.97
N TYR A 80 -16.54 5.47 2.44
CA TYR A 80 -17.25 4.32 3.01
C TYR A 80 -16.50 3.01 2.82
N MET A 81 -15.89 2.80 1.65
CA MET A 81 -15.11 1.59 1.36
C MET A 81 -13.90 1.48 2.28
N ARG A 82 -13.16 2.57 2.50
CA ARG A 82 -12.07 2.61 3.49
C ARG A 82 -12.57 2.23 4.87
N ARG A 83 -13.72 2.76 5.31
CA ARG A 83 -14.30 2.45 6.63
C ARG A 83 -14.75 0.99 6.73
N LEU A 84 -15.26 0.38 5.67
CA LEU A 84 -15.63 -1.02 5.65
C LEU A 84 -14.40 -1.92 5.75
N ALA A 85 -13.36 -1.63 4.99
CA ALA A 85 -12.10 -2.36 5.04
C ALA A 85 -11.37 -2.19 6.40
N ALA A 86 -11.45 -1.01 7.01
CA ALA A 86 -10.87 -0.71 8.32
C ALA A 86 -11.67 -1.28 9.51
N LYS A 87 -12.91 -1.72 9.27
CA LYS A 87 -13.83 -2.29 10.29
C LYS A 87 -13.69 -3.80 10.46
N ASP A 88 -12.71 -4.43 9.82
CA ASP A 88 -12.38 -5.82 10.12
C ASP A 88 -12.18 -5.98 11.65
N GLN A 89 -12.65 -7.09 12.20
CA GLN A 89 -13.00 -7.26 13.63
C GLN A 89 -11.80 -7.12 14.59
N ARG A 90 -10.58 -6.96 14.03
CA ARG A 90 -9.28 -6.83 14.70
C ARG A 90 -8.85 -5.38 14.96
N GLY A 91 -9.59 -4.40 14.45
CA GLY A 91 -9.29 -2.97 14.60
C GLY A 91 -8.45 -2.40 13.45
N THR A 92 -8.45 -1.07 13.32
CA THR A 92 -7.74 -0.38 12.23
C THR A 92 -6.26 -0.20 12.60
N MET A 93 -5.36 -0.84 11.86
CA MET A 93 -3.93 -0.59 11.98
C MET A 93 -3.60 0.79 11.39
N ILE A 94 -2.89 1.62 12.16
CA ILE A 94 -2.52 2.99 11.75
C ILE A 94 -1.06 2.96 11.31
N ILE A 95 -0.77 3.39 10.07
CA ILE A 95 0.61 3.68 9.67
C ILE A 95 1.02 5.00 10.30
N ASN A 96 2.10 4.98 11.06
CA ASN A 96 2.76 6.18 11.55
C ASN A 96 4.00 6.43 10.69
N GLU A 97 4.06 7.57 9.99
CA GLU A 97 5.19 7.96 9.14
C GLU A 97 6.53 7.90 9.87
N LYS A 98 6.54 8.19 11.18
CA LYS A 98 7.75 8.15 12.03
C LYS A 98 8.24 6.74 12.37
N SER A 99 7.40 5.73 12.15
CA SER A 99 7.73 4.32 12.42
C SER A 99 8.23 3.58 11.18
N ILE A 100 8.21 4.22 10.01
CA ILE A 100 8.63 3.62 8.76
C ILE A 100 10.16 3.57 8.73
N VAL A 101 10.73 2.46 9.19
CA VAL A 101 12.14 2.14 9.01
C VAL A 101 12.29 1.43 7.66
N VAL A 102 12.56 2.20 6.61
CA VAL A 102 13.00 1.61 5.34
C VAL A 102 14.49 1.39 5.44
N ASN A 103 14.89 0.19 5.87
CA ASN A 103 16.25 -0.27 5.64
C ASN A 103 16.35 -0.58 4.15
N LEU A 104 16.70 0.44 3.36
CA LEU A 104 17.35 0.27 2.06
C LEU A 104 18.79 -0.15 2.37
N SER A 105 18.93 -1.27 3.08
CA SER A 105 20.18 -1.78 3.60
C SER A 105 20.86 -2.53 2.52
#